data_AF-A0A954FGB6-F1
#
_entry.id   AF-A0A954FGB6-F1
#
_cell.length_a   1.000
_cell.length_b   1.000
_cell.length_c   1.000
_cell.angle_alpha   90.00
_cell.angle_beta   90.00
_cell.angle_gamma   90.00
#
_symmetry.space_group_name_H-M   'P 1'
#
loop_
_entity.id
_entity.type
_entity.pdbx_description
1 polymer ?
#
loop_
_entity_poly.entity_id
_entity_poly.type
_entity_poly.pdbx_seq_one_letter_code
_entity_poly.pdbx_strand_id
1 'polypeptide(L)'
;MNDLKTTAMQSMFNSFILVCILTQSVSAEEWKSADGVISVTVPDQSRFVQTESQPPASIIWASTDETLSLMVAEVQIPPNIPLRQSSLEEGITEELGGQILDSTSELHKGHELFTITNSSQIFEPELIMTQKIIAINNKAYKLMAMGFGKDVRTDPEAVKFLSSLKLHITEQKKTESPPNRGSGLRAAREETEITPADLISQKLWGFAFLLLFICGLAKLILRSSKQEKPTDNSST
;
A
#
# COMPACT_ATOMS: atom_id res chain seq x y z
N MET A 1 65.00 -27.56 38.90
CA MET A 1 65.17 -27.10 37.51
C MET A 1 64.08 -27.76 36.70
N ASN A 2 63.18 -27.12 35.99
CA ASN A 2 62.64 -25.77 35.82
C ASN A 2 61.44 -26.03 34.89
N ASP A 3 60.47 -25.13 34.88
CA ASP A 3 59.43 -25.06 33.84
C ASP A 3 58.31 -26.10 33.85
N LEU A 4 57.32 -25.87 34.72
CA LEU A 4 55.92 -26.21 34.42
C LEU A 4 55.00 -25.37 35.31
N LYS A 5 55.10 -24.05 35.19
CA LYS A 5 54.28 -23.07 35.93
C LYS A 5 53.81 -21.92 35.02
N THR A 6 53.38 -22.19 33.79
CA THR A 6 52.86 -21.11 32.93
C THR A 6 51.84 -21.62 31.90
N THR A 7 50.73 -22.21 32.35
CA THR A 7 49.67 -22.65 31.43
C THR A 7 48.28 -22.61 32.06
N ALA A 8 48.00 -21.57 32.86
CA ALA A 8 46.66 -21.39 33.43
C ALA A 8 46.13 -19.95 33.37
N MET A 9 46.97 -18.97 33.04
CA MET A 9 46.60 -17.55 33.16
C MET A 9 46.56 -16.79 31.82
N GLN A 10 46.50 -17.52 30.70
CA GLN A 10 46.42 -16.93 29.35
C GLN A 10 45.14 -17.36 28.61
N SER A 11 44.26 -18.10 29.28
CA SER A 11 43.00 -18.62 28.72
C SER A 11 41.77 -17.77 29.09
N MET A 12 41.91 -16.73 29.90
CA MET A 12 40.76 -15.90 30.32
C MET A 12 40.68 -14.53 29.62
N PHE A 13 41.70 -14.13 28.85
CA PHE A 13 41.69 -12.82 28.16
C PHE A 13 41.28 -12.87 26.68
N ASN A 14 41.21 -14.05 26.06
CA ASN A 14 40.74 -14.21 24.67
C ASN A 14 39.22 -14.41 24.54
N SER A 15 38.48 -14.51 25.64
CA SER A 15 37.02 -14.72 25.63
C SER A 15 36.19 -13.44 25.78
N PHE A 16 36.80 -12.25 25.64
CA PHE A 16 36.07 -10.97 25.74
C PHE A 16 36.10 -10.10 24.48
N ILE A 17 36.82 -10.54 23.43
CA ILE A 17 36.92 -9.81 22.15
C ILE A 17 36.12 -10.55 21.05
N LEU A 18 34.87 -10.91 21.33
CA LEU A 18 33.96 -11.43 20.29
C LEU A 18 32.46 -11.19 20.61
N VAL A 19 32.15 -10.14 21.35
CA VAL A 19 30.75 -9.70 21.57
C VAL A 19 30.61 -8.20 21.24
N CYS A 20 31.34 -7.76 20.22
CA CYS A 20 30.98 -6.61 19.42
C CYS A 20 30.68 -7.10 18.01
N ILE A 21 29.84 -8.15 17.90
CA ILE A 21 29.06 -8.33 16.69
C ILE A 21 28.19 -7.08 16.63
N LEU A 22 28.69 -6.12 15.87
CA LEU A 22 27.99 -4.94 15.42
C LEU A 22 26.63 -5.43 14.97
N THR A 23 25.62 -5.27 15.82
CA THR A 23 24.23 -5.22 15.43
C THR A 23 24.13 -3.99 14.56
N GLN A 24 24.60 -4.11 13.31
CA GLN A 24 24.17 -3.25 12.24
C GLN A 24 22.68 -3.54 12.18
N SER A 25 21.91 -2.70 12.85
CA SER A 25 20.47 -2.64 12.65
C SER A 25 20.33 -2.40 11.16
N VAL A 26 20.06 -3.47 10.43
CA VAL A 26 19.65 -3.39 9.03
C VAL A 26 18.32 -2.66 9.10
N SER A 27 18.40 -1.33 9.03
CA SER A 27 17.23 -0.49 8.90
C SER A 27 16.62 -0.91 7.59
N ALA A 28 15.50 -1.62 7.67
CA ALA A 28 14.75 -1.96 6.48
C ALA A 28 14.49 -0.66 5.72
N GLU A 29 14.82 -0.66 4.43
CA GLU A 29 14.64 0.51 3.58
C GLU A 29 13.16 0.91 3.61
N GLU A 30 12.90 2.22 3.73
CA GLU A 30 11.54 2.75 3.77
C GLU A 30 11.28 3.58 2.53
N TRP A 31 10.15 3.30 1.86
CA TRP A 31 9.59 4.19 0.86
C TRP A 31 8.72 5.23 1.55
N LYS A 32 8.76 6.48 1.08
CA LYS A 32 7.95 7.59 1.60
C LYS A 32 7.12 8.22 0.49
N SER A 33 5.90 8.64 0.81
CA SER A 33 5.12 9.47 -0.11
C SER A 33 5.85 10.78 -0.41
N ALA A 34 5.54 11.42 -1.54
CA ALA A 34 6.22 12.63 -1.98
C ALA A 34 6.06 13.80 -0.99
N ASP A 35 4.96 13.84 -0.24
CA ASP A 35 4.69 14.79 0.84
C ASP A 35 5.18 14.33 2.21
N GLY A 36 5.76 13.13 2.29
CA GLY A 36 6.27 12.52 3.52
C GLY A 36 5.21 12.13 4.53
N VAL A 37 3.90 12.21 4.21
CA VAL A 37 2.81 11.93 5.15
C VAL A 37 2.77 10.46 5.54
N ILE A 38 3.11 9.55 4.62
CA ILE A 38 3.19 8.12 4.90
C ILE A 38 4.56 7.53 4.56
N SER A 39 4.94 6.46 5.25
CA SER A 39 6.00 5.56 4.81
C SER A 39 5.59 4.10 4.93
N VAL A 40 6.23 3.25 4.14
CA VAL A 40 6.10 1.80 4.16
C VAL A 40 7.48 1.16 4.03
N THR A 41 7.62 -0.07 4.53
CA THR A 41 8.83 -0.86 4.32
C THR A 41 8.89 -1.35 2.89
N VAL A 42 10.03 -1.15 2.23
CA VAL A 42 10.29 -1.71 0.90
C VAL A 42 10.32 -3.25 1.02
N PRO A 43 9.60 -3.99 0.16
CA PRO A 43 9.58 -5.44 0.21
C PRO A 43 10.96 -6.03 -0.14
N ASP A 44 11.17 -7.31 0.17
CA ASP A 44 12.42 -7.99 -0.14
C ASP A 44 12.77 -7.93 -1.64
N GLN A 45 13.85 -7.21 -1.98
CA GLN A 45 14.30 -7.00 -3.36
C GLN A 45 14.77 -8.28 -4.06
N SER A 46 15.01 -9.38 -3.32
CA SER A 46 15.30 -10.68 -3.93
C SER A 46 14.05 -11.35 -4.51
N ARG A 47 12.87 -10.98 -3.99
CA ARG A 47 11.57 -11.52 -4.39
C ARG A 47 10.74 -10.52 -5.18
N PHE A 48 10.97 -9.22 -5.02
CA PHE A 48 10.20 -8.17 -5.63
C PHE A 48 11.07 -7.22 -6.45
N VAL A 49 10.55 -6.84 -7.61
CA VAL A 49 11.15 -5.82 -8.47
C VAL A 49 10.22 -4.62 -8.50
N GLN A 50 10.77 -3.43 -8.28
CA GLN A 50 10.02 -2.19 -8.48
C GLN A 50 9.76 -2.00 -9.98
N THR A 51 8.50 -1.78 -10.35
CA THR A 51 8.10 -1.56 -11.74
C THR A 51 7.79 -0.09 -11.99
N GLU A 52 7.63 0.28 -13.26
CA GLU A 52 7.09 1.59 -13.62
C GLU A 52 5.69 1.77 -13.03
N SER A 53 5.43 2.95 -12.47
CA SER A 53 4.12 3.35 -11.94
C SER A 53 3.57 4.51 -12.76
N GLN A 54 2.25 4.62 -12.84
CA GLN A 54 1.57 5.80 -13.38
C GLN A 54 0.49 6.24 -12.39
N PRO A 55 0.19 7.55 -12.30
CA PRO A 55 -0.89 8.04 -11.46
C PRO A 55 -2.19 7.27 -11.71
N PRO A 56 -2.92 6.87 -10.64
CA PRO A 56 -2.71 7.29 -9.24
C PRO A 56 -1.70 6.45 -8.44
N ALA A 57 -1.08 5.43 -9.04
CA ALA A 57 -0.06 4.63 -8.36
C ALA A 57 1.23 5.46 -8.22
N SER A 58 1.72 5.59 -6.99
CA SER A 58 3.01 6.24 -6.71
C SER A 58 4.15 5.24 -6.88
N ILE A 59 3.97 3.99 -6.41
CA ILE A 59 4.95 2.93 -6.53
C ILE A 59 4.30 1.55 -6.59
N ILE A 60 4.91 0.65 -7.35
CA ILE A 60 4.48 -0.73 -7.53
C ILE A 60 5.71 -1.64 -7.42
N TRP A 61 5.57 -2.71 -6.66
CA TRP A 61 6.50 -3.82 -6.61
C TRP A 61 5.78 -5.09 -7.07
N ALA A 62 6.31 -5.75 -8.09
CA ALA A 62 5.81 -7.03 -8.57
C ALA A 62 6.74 -8.14 -8.08
N SER A 63 6.19 -9.25 -7.62
CA SER A 63 7.00 -10.41 -7.29
C SER A 63 7.61 -11.00 -8.56
N THR A 64 8.79 -11.61 -8.45
CA THR A 64 9.49 -12.25 -9.58
C THR A 64 8.73 -13.43 -10.17
N ASP A 65 7.83 -14.05 -9.40
CA ASP A 65 6.94 -15.11 -9.85
C ASP A 65 5.60 -14.59 -10.41
N GLU A 66 5.42 -13.26 -10.47
CA GLU A 66 4.22 -12.57 -10.97
C GLU A 66 2.91 -12.89 -10.22
N THR A 67 2.98 -13.61 -9.08
CA THR A 67 1.79 -14.00 -8.30
C THR A 67 1.31 -12.95 -7.31
N LEU A 68 2.15 -11.95 -7.02
CA LEU A 68 1.89 -10.95 -5.99
C LEU A 68 2.35 -9.57 -6.45
N SER A 69 1.50 -8.57 -6.25
CA SER A 69 1.85 -7.17 -6.47
C SER A 69 1.52 -6.33 -5.24
N LEU A 70 2.47 -5.50 -4.85
CA LEU A 70 2.36 -4.56 -3.73
C LEU A 70 2.39 -3.15 -4.31
N MET A 71 1.48 -2.29 -3.87
CA MET A 71 1.32 -0.96 -4.45
C MET A 71 0.98 0.07 -3.39
N VAL A 72 1.49 1.28 -3.59
CA VAL A 72 0.99 2.49 -2.92
C VAL A 72 0.41 3.43 -3.96
N ALA A 73 -0.80 3.92 -3.71
CA ALA A 73 -1.47 4.91 -4.53
C ALA A 73 -1.89 6.13 -3.71
N GLU A 74 -1.88 7.29 -4.36
CA GLU A 74 -2.21 8.59 -3.80
C GLU A 74 -3.32 9.23 -4.64
N VAL A 75 -4.49 9.47 -4.02
CA VAL A 75 -5.67 9.97 -4.73
C VAL A 75 -6.19 11.22 -4.06
N GLN A 76 -6.45 12.26 -4.84
CA GLN A 76 -7.09 13.47 -4.33
C GLN A 76 -8.56 13.17 -4.01
N ILE A 77 -8.98 13.47 -2.79
CA ILE A 77 -10.38 13.39 -2.36
C ILE A 77 -11.07 14.69 -2.78
N PRO A 78 -12.20 14.62 -3.50
CA PRO A 78 -13.00 15.81 -3.80
C PRO A 78 -13.44 16.52 -2.50
N PRO A 79 -13.53 17.86 -2.50
CA PRO A 79 -13.96 18.59 -1.32
C PRO A 79 -15.38 18.17 -0.91
N ASN A 80 -15.65 18.17 0.40
CA ASN A 80 -16.96 17.88 1.00
C ASN A 80 -17.49 16.45 0.81
N ILE A 81 -16.69 15.51 0.30
CA ILE A 81 -17.07 14.10 0.22
C ILE A 81 -16.37 13.32 1.34
N PRO A 82 -17.08 12.93 2.42
CA PRO A 82 -16.49 12.09 3.44
C PRO A 82 -16.25 10.68 2.88
N LEU A 83 -15.08 10.11 3.18
CA LEU A 83 -14.84 8.70 2.93
C LEU A 83 -15.63 7.88 3.94
N ARG A 84 -16.45 6.94 3.44
CA ARG A 84 -17.26 6.02 4.24
C ARG A 84 -16.90 4.61 3.83
N GLN A 85 -16.80 3.71 4.80
CA GLN A 85 -16.47 2.29 4.56
C GLN A 85 -17.42 1.66 3.52
N SER A 86 -18.73 1.84 3.67
CA SER A 86 -19.72 1.28 2.73
C SER A 86 -19.55 1.78 1.29
N SER A 87 -19.18 3.05 1.12
CA SER A 87 -18.93 3.61 -0.23
C SER A 87 -17.61 3.14 -0.83
N LEU A 88 -16.63 2.78 0.01
CA LEU A 88 -15.40 2.14 -0.45
C LEU A 88 -15.69 0.71 -0.90
N GLU A 89 -16.42 -0.07 -0.10
CA GLU A 89 -16.83 -1.44 -0.43
C GLU A 89 -17.60 -1.49 -1.74
N GLU A 90 -18.63 -0.65 -1.89
CA GLU A 90 -19.43 -0.54 -3.12
C GLU A 90 -18.54 -0.23 -4.33
N GLY A 91 -17.69 0.79 -4.25
CA GLY A 91 -16.78 1.15 -5.35
C GLY A 91 -15.82 0.02 -5.71
N ILE A 92 -15.25 -0.67 -4.72
CA ILE A 92 -14.34 -1.80 -4.95
C ILE A 92 -15.06 -2.96 -5.66
N THR A 93 -16.27 -3.30 -5.20
CA THR A 93 -17.06 -4.37 -5.80
C THR A 93 -17.55 -4.00 -7.20
N GLU A 94 -17.92 -2.75 -7.45
CA GLU A 94 -18.28 -2.27 -8.79
C GLU A 94 -17.08 -2.31 -9.76
N GLU A 95 -15.90 -1.90 -9.31
CA GLU A 95 -14.71 -1.78 -10.16
C GLU A 95 -14.07 -3.13 -10.48
N LEU A 96 -13.86 -3.96 -9.45
CA LEU A 96 -13.14 -5.23 -9.60
C LEU A 96 -14.06 -6.41 -9.85
N GLY A 97 -15.37 -6.22 -9.65
CA GLY A 97 -16.30 -7.33 -9.48
C GLY A 97 -15.99 -8.15 -8.22
N GLY A 98 -16.80 -9.19 -8.03
CA GLY A 98 -16.61 -10.16 -6.96
C GLY A 98 -17.24 -9.74 -5.64
N GLN A 99 -16.60 -10.09 -4.51
CA GLN A 99 -17.20 -9.95 -3.19
C GLN A 99 -16.19 -9.49 -2.13
N ILE A 100 -16.70 -8.76 -1.14
CA ILE A 100 -15.94 -8.41 0.06
C ILE A 100 -15.82 -9.65 0.95
N LEU A 101 -14.60 -10.02 1.31
CA LEU A 101 -14.32 -11.14 2.22
C LEU A 101 -14.22 -10.68 3.68
N ASP A 102 -13.63 -9.50 3.90
CA ASP A 102 -13.47 -8.88 5.21
C ASP A 102 -13.37 -7.36 5.06
N SER A 103 -13.84 -6.63 6.07
CA SER A 103 -13.84 -5.16 6.04
C SER A 103 -13.92 -4.59 7.45
N THR A 104 -12.91 -3.83 7.84
CA THR A 104 -12.79 -3.24 9.18
C THR A 104 -12.40 -1.77 9.09
N SER A 105 -12.77 -0.99 10.11
CA SER A 105 -12.24 0.35 10.33
C SER A 105 -11.65 0.48 11.73
N GLU A 106 -10.56 1.24 11.85
CA GLU A 106 -9.95 1.59 13.13
C GLU A 106 -9.42 3.03 13.11
N LEU A 107 -9.26 3.63 14.30
CA LEU A 107 -8.58 4.92 14.43
C LEU A 107 -7.08 4.72 14.54
N HIS A 108 -6.33 5.26 13.59
CA HIS A 108 -4.87 5.24 13.58
C HIS A 108 -4.33 6.68 13.62
N LYS A 109 -3.71 7.06 14.76
CA LYS A 109 -3.23 8.43 15.04
C LYS A 109 -4.27 9.53 14.76
N GLY A 110 -5.53 9.28 15.12
CA GLY A 110 -6.63 10.25 14.95
C GLY A 110 -7.27 10.28 13.56
N HIS A 111 -6.84 9.41 12.64
CA HIS A 111 -7.43 9.25 11.32
C HIS A 111 -8.09 7.87 11.19
N GLU A 112 -9.21 7.81 10.48
CA GLU A 112 -9.86 6.53 10.19
C GLU A 112 -9.06 5.77 9.12
N LEU A 113 -8.69 4.54 9.45
CA LEU A 113 -7.99 3.59 8.60
C LEU A 113 -8.97 2.45 8.27
N PHE A 114 -9.29 2.30 7.00
CA PHE A 114 -10.11 1.19 6.51
C PHE A 114 -9.20 0.07 6.02
N THR A 115 -9.49 -1.17 6.39
CA THR A 115 -8.86 -2.37 5.82
C THR A 115 -9.95 -3.18 5.15
N ILE A 116 -9.82 -3.41 3.84
CA ILE A 116 -10.82 -4.12 3.04
C ILE A 116 -10.13 -5.24 2.28
N THR A 117 -10.63 -6.47 2.40
CA THR A 117 -10.23 -7.61 1.61
C THR A 117 -11.38 -8.00 0.68
N ASN A 118 -11.08 -8.17 -0.62
CA ASN A 118 -12.04 -8.65 -1.61
C ASN A 118 -11.43 -9.78 -2.44
N SER A 119 -12.30 -10.62 -3.02
CA SER A 119 -11.92 -11.53 -4.10
C SER A 119 -12.69 -11.24 -5.37
N SER A 120 -12.04 -11.48 -6.52
CA SER A 120 -12.64 -11.31 -7.84
C SER A 120 -12.22 -12.44 -8.78
N GLN A 121 -13.23 -13.09 -9.35
CA GLN A 121 -13.09 -14.15 -10.35
C GLN A 121 -13.10 -13.61 -11.79
N ILE A 122 -13.13 -12.29 -11.97
CA ILE A 122 -13.00 -11.67 -13.31
C ILE A 122 -11.57 -11.86 -13.85
N PHE A 123 -10.61 -12.01 -12.94
CA PHE A 123 -9.22 -12.30 -13.25
C PHE A 123 -8.98 -13.82 -13.22
N GLU A 124 -8.14 -14.30 -14.14
CA GLU A 124 -7.66 -15.68 -14.16
C GLU A 124 -6.13 -15.65 -14.06
N PRO A 125 -5.53 -16.16 -12.97
CA PRO A 125 -6.18 -16.77 -11.81
C PRO A 125 -6.91 -15.75 -10.91
N GLU A 126 -7.78 -16.24 -10.00
CA GLU A 126 -8.60 -15.41 -9.09
C GLU A 126 -7.76 -14.36 -8.37
N LEU A 127 -8.23 -13.10 -8.39
CA LEU A 127 -7.62 -12.01 -7.64
C LEU A 127 -8.12 -12.02 -6.20
N ILE A 128 -7.22 -12.10 -5.23
CA ILE A 128 -7.51 -11.80 -3.83
C ILE A 128 -6.69 -10.55 -3.47
N MET A 129 -7.38 -9.49 -3.08
CA MET A 129 -6.75 -8.21 -2.76
C MET A 129 -7.08 -7.79 -1.34
N THR A 130 -6.08 -7.27 -0.63
CA THR A 130 -6.28 -6.56 0.65
C THR A 130 -5.73 -5.16 0.51
N GLN A 131 -6.50 -4.17 0.92
CA GLN A 131 -6.11 -2.77 0.86
C GLN A 131 -6.33 -2.04 2.18
N LYS A 132 -5.41 -1.13 2.49
CA LYS A 132 -5.51 -0.18 3.60
C LYS A 132 -5.68 1.23 3.05
N ILE A 133 -6.73 1.92 3.47
CA ILE A 133 -7.13 3.23 2.95
C ILE A 133 -7.21 4.21 4.10
N ILE A 134 -6.52 5.35 3.99
CA ILE A 134 -6.54 6.40 4.99
C ILE A 134 -6.64 7.79 4.36
N ALA A 135 -7.41 8.67 4.98
CA ALA A 135 -7.69 10.03 4.51
C ALA A 135 -6.98 11.08 5.36
N ILE A 136 -6.08 11.87 4.75
CA ILE A 136 -5.32 12.94 5.43
C ILE A 136 -5.21 14.13 4.47
N ASN A 137 -5.55 15.33 4.94
CA ASN A 137 -5.40 16.59 4.19
C ASN A 137 -5.98 16.54 2.75
N ASN A 138 -7.24 16.09 2.63
CA ASN A 138 -7.94 15.89 1.35
C ASN A 138 -7.28 14.88 0.40
N LYS A 139 -6.31 14.07 0.84
CA LYS A 139 -5.72 12.99 0.04
C LYS A 139 -6.03 11.64 0.69
N ALA A 140 -6.38 10.66 -0.13
CA ALA A 140 -6.49 9.26 0.24
C ALA A 140 -5.18 8.55 -0.13
N TYR A 141 -4.60 7.86 0.84
CA TYR A 141 -3.47 6.97 0.62
C TYR A 141 -3.99 5.54 0.66
N LYS A 142 -3.67 4.78 -0.37
CA LYS A 142 -4.05 3.37 -0.50
C LYS A 142 -2.80 2.51 -0.54
N LEU A 143 -2.68 1.56 0.37
CA LEU A 143 -1.71 0.47 0.31
C LEU A 143 -2.46 -0.77 -0.14
N MET A 144 -1.99 -1.44 -1.18
CA MET A 144 -2.66 -2.60 -1.76
C MET A 144 -1.69 -3.77 -1.86
N ALA A 145 -2.14 -4.96 -1.46
CA ALA A 145 -1.53 -6.23 -1.81
C ALA A 145 -2.51 -7.02 -2.67
N MET A 146 -2.09 -7.40 -3.87
CA MET A 146 -2.89 -8.09 -4.89
C MET A 146 -2.26 -9.44 -5.18
N GLY A 147 -2.97 -10.53 -4.88
CA GLY A 147 -2.52 -11.90 -5.12
C GLY A 147 -3.33 -12.52 -6.26
N PHE A 148 -2.64 -13.02 -7.27
CA PHE A 148 -3.24 -13.71 -8.42
C PHE A 148 -3.11 -15.22 -8.19
N GLY A 149 -4.22 -15.87 -7.85
CA GLY A 149 -4.25 -17.28 -7.42
C GLY A 149 -3.68 -17.50 -6.02
N LYS A 150 -3.50 -16.44 -5.23
CA LYS A 150 -2.87 -16.47 -3.91
C LYS A 150 -3.60 -15.59 -2.90
N ASP A 151 -3.86 -16.12 -1.71
CA ASP A 151 -4.42 -15.31 -0.62
C ASP A 151 -3.34 -14.46 0.04
N VAL A 152 -3.39 -13.15 -0.21
CA VAL A 152 -2.42 -12.17 0.31
C VAL A 152 -2.41 -12.07 1.84
N ARG A 153 -3.48 -12.51 2.53
CA ARG A 153 -3.54 -12.51 3.99
C ARG A 153 -2.63 -13.57 4.61
N THR A 154 -2.22 -14.55 3.82
CA THR A 154 -1.34 -15.65 4.23
C THR A 154 0.10 -15.47 3.74
N ASP A 155 0.35 -14.49 2.86
CA ASP A 155 1.69 -14.22 2.35
C ASP A 155 2.49 -13.34 3.34
N PRO A 156 3.64 -13.81 3.86
CA PRO A 156 4.39 -13.07 4.86
C PRO A 156 4.85 -11.68 4.42
N GLU A 157 5.24 -11.51 3.15
CA GLU A 157 5.71 -10.21 2.65
C GLU A 157 4.54 -9.26 2.39
N ALA A 158 3.38 -9.76 1.94
CA ALA A 158 2.18 -8.94 1.81
C ALA A 158 1.68 -8.45 3.19
N VAL A 159 1.63 -9.33 4.18
CA VAL A 159 1.24 -8.99 5.56
C VAL A 159 2.22 -7.97 6.15
N LYS A 160 3.52 -8.22 6.00
CA LYS A 160 4.57 -7.29 6.43
C LYS A 160 4.42 -5.93 5.76
N PHE A 161 4.24 -5.88 4.44
CA PHE A 161 4.00 -4.65 3.69
C PHE A 161 2.79 -3.87 4.22
N LEU A 162 1.61 -4.50 4.31
CA LEU A 162 0.38 -3.87 4.81
C LEU A 162 0.49 -3.42 6.28
N SER A 163 1.26 -4.15 7.10
CA SER A 163 1.50 -3.78 8.50
C SER A 163 2.52 -2.65 8.67
N SER A 164 3.35 -2.39 7.65
CA SER A 164 4.44 -1.42 7.72
C SER A 164 4.03 0.04 7.57
N LEU A 165 2.74 0.32 7.35
CA LEU A 165 2.22 1.68 7.23
C LEU A 165 2.57 2.51 8.47
N LYS A 166 3.33 3.59 8.25
CA LYS A 166 3.62 4.60 9.26
C LYS A 166 3.09 5.95 8.78
N LEU A 167 2.38 6.66 9.66
CA LEU A 167 1.98 8.04 9.41
C LEU A 167 2.96 9.01 10.09
N HIS A 168 3.46 9.99 9.34
CA HIS A 168 4.35 11.06 9.80
C HIS A 168 3.63 12.39 9.85
N ILE A 169 2.47 12.40 10.49
CA ILE A 169 1.73 13.64 10.70
C ILE A 169 2.41 14.39 11.83
N THR A 170 3.13 15.46 11.49
CA THR A 170 3.50 16.47 12.48
C THR A 170 2.20 17.14 12.87
N GLU A 171 1.81 17.11 14.14
CA GLU A 171 0.60 17.79 14.62
C GLU A 171 0.59 19.20 14.05
N GLN A 172 -0.28 19.46 13.07
CA GLN A 172 -0.50 20.82 12.63
C GLN A 172 -1.09 21.52 13.83
N LYS A 173 -0.23 22.33 14.48
CA LYS A 173 -0.60 23.24 15.55
C LYS A 173 -1.86 23.94 15.07
N LYS A 174 -3.01 23.51 15.60
CA LYS A 174 -4.34 23.96 15.20
C LYS A 174 -4.28 25.47 15.28
N THR A 175 -4.14 26.14 14.14
CA THR A 175 -4.17 27.59 14.08
C THR A 175 -5.62 27.92 14.39
N GLU A 176 -5.91 28.08 15.68
CA GLU A 176 -7.16 28.61 16.18
C GLU A 176 -7.41 29.88 15.39
N SER A 177 -8.34 29.78 14.44
CA SER A 177 -8.81 30.96 13.74
C SER A 177 -9.29 31.93 14.83
N PRO A 178 -8.82 33.19 14.84
CA PRO A 178 -9.19 34.13 15.88
C PRO A 178 -10.72 34.18 15.98
N PRO A 179 -11.29 34.28 17.20
CA PRO A 179 -12.73 34.26 17.40
C PRO A 179 -13.37 35.34 16.53
N ASN A 180 -14.13 34.90 15.53
CA ASN A 180 -14.85 35.77 14.60
C ASN A 180 -15.95 36.50 15.36
N ARG A 181 -15.60 37.63 16.00
CA ARG A 181 -16.53 38.66 16.48
C ARG A 181 -16.88 39.58 15.31
N GLY A 182 -17.91 39.19 14.55
CA GLY A 182 -18.58 40.06 13.59
C GLY A 182 -19.95 39.46 13.28
N SER A 183 -20.96 39.79 14.09
CA SER A 183 -22.02 40.77 13.76
C SER A 183 -22.69 40.47 12.43
N GLY A 184 -23.96 40.07 12.52
CA GLY A 184 -24.71 39.42 11.46
C GLY A 184 -24.97 40.27 10.22
N LEU A 185 -25.23 39.55 9.13
CA LEU A 185 -26.23 39.89 8.13
C LEU A 185 -26.63 38.59 7.43
N ARG A 186 -27.92 38.29 7.56
CA ARG A 186 -28.65 37.16 7.00
C ARG A 186 -28.63 37.28 5.46
N ALA A 187 -27.69 36.62 4.81
CA ALA A 187 -27.72 36.41 3.37
C ALA A 187 -28.48 35.11 3.06
N ALA A 188 -29.36 35.18 2.07
CA ALA A 188 -30.25 34.11 1.63
C ALA A 188 -29.44 32.86 1.23
N ARG A 189 -29.88 31.72 1.76
CA ARG A 189 -29.37 30.39 1.47
C ARG A 189 -29.96 29.96 0.13
N GLU A 190 -29.18 30.04 -0.94
CA GLU A 190 -29.44 29.27 -2.16
C GLU A 190 -29.09 27.80 -1.85
N GLU A 191 -30.12 26.96 -1.72
CA GLU A 191 -29.96 25.52 -1.73
C GLU A 191 -29.52 25.11 -3.14
N THR A 192 -28.21 24.96 -3.34
CA THR A 192 -27.70 24.24 -4.50
C THR A 192 -28.03 22.76 -4.28
N GLU A 193 -29.17 22.35 -4.82
CA GLU A 193 -29.58 20.96 -4.93
C GLU A 193 -28.56 20.24 -5.83
N ILE A 194 -27.54 19.63 -5.22
CA ILE A 194 -26.60 18.77 -5.93
C ILE A 194 -27.41 17.55 -6.36
N THR A 195 -27.74 17.48 -7.65
CA THR A 195 -28.50 16.35 -8.18
C THR A 195 -27.66 15.07 -8.09
N PRO A 196 -28.25 13.91 -7.76
CA PRO A 196 -27.52 12.65 -7.67
C PRO A 196 -26.82 12.26 -8.98
N ALA A 197 -27.23 12.81 -10.13
CA ALA A 197 -26.58 12.61 -11.42
C ALA A 197 -25.17 13.21 -11.51
N ASP A 198 -24.91 14.37 -10.87
CA ASP A 198 -23.60 15.02 -10.92
C ASP A 198 -22.55 14.28 -10.07
N LEU A 199 -22.99 13.65 -8.98
CA LEU A 199 -22.17 12.77 -8.13
C LEU A 199 -21.74 11.48 -8.84
N ILE A 200 -22.58 10.95 -9.75
CA ILE A 200 -22.30 9.74 -10.52
C ILE A 200 -21.32 10.05 -11.66
N SER A 201 -21.50 11.18 -12.35
CA SER A 201 -20.66 11.57 -13.49
C SER A 201 -19.21 11.87 -13.10
N GLN A 202 -18.98 12.52 -11.95
CA GLN A 202 -17.63 12.84 -11.49
C GLN A 202 -16.87 11.62 -10.94
N LYS A 203 -17.60 10.62 -10.45
CA LYS A 203 -17.06 9.32 -10.02
C LYS A 203 -16.53 8.51 -11.21
N LEU A 204 -17.29 8.42 -12.31
CA LEU A 204 -16.99 7.54 -13.46
C LEU A 204 -15.63 7.79 -14.14
N TRP A 205 -15.15 9.04 -14.19
CA TRP A 205 -13.88 9.34 -14.87
C TRP A 205 -12.65 8.91 -14.09
N GLY A 206 -12.65 8.99 -12.74
CA GLY A 206 -11.54 8.50 -11.92
C GLY A 206 -11.45 6.98 -11.92
N PHE A 207 -12.59 6.30 -12.00
CA PHE A 207 -12.69 4.83 -11.96
C PHE A 207 -12.32 4.16 -13.28
N ALA A 208 -12.59 4.78 -14.43
CA ALA A 208 -12.19 4.25 -15.73
C ALA A 208 -10.66 4.17 -15.91
N PHE A 209 -9.90 5.09 -15.32
CA PHE A 209 -8.42 5.07 -15.39
C PHE A 209 -7.81 3.94 -14.55
N LEU A 210 -8.39 3.60 -13.39
CA LEU A 210 -7.91 2.48 -12.57
C LEU A 210 -8.12 1.14 -13.29
N LEU A 211 -9.29 0.96 -13.92
CA LEU A 211 -9.60 -0.22 -14.74
C LEU A 211 -8.63 -0.40 -15.92
N LEU A 212 -8.27 0.69 -16.62
CA LEU A 212 -7.27 0.64 -17.69
C LEU A 212 -5.89 0.25 -17.17
N PHE A 213 -5.52 0.69 -15.97
CA PHE A 213 -4.24 0.37 -15.36
C PHE A 213 -4.16 -1.12 -14.94
N ILE A 214 -5.18 -1.64 -14.28
CA ILE A 214 -5.28 -3.05 -13.89
C ILE A 214 -5.34 -3.95 -15.13
N CYS A 215 -6.10 -3.58 -16.16
CA CYS A 215 -6.13 -4.31 -17.43
C CYS A 215 -4.79 -4.25 -18.17
N GLY A 216 -4.07 -3.13 -18.10
CA GLY A 216 -2.74 -2.96 -18.68
C GLY A 216 -1.71 -3.90 -18.04
N LEU A 217 -1.69 -3.97 -16.70
CA LEU A 217 -0.83 -4.88 -15.95
C LEU A 217 -1.18 -6.35 -16.22
N ALA A 218 -2.46 -6.71 -16.21
CA ALA A 218 -2.88 -8.07 -16.53
C ALA A 218 -2.46 -8.49 -17.94
N LYS A 219 -2.57 -7.60 -18.94
CA LYS A 219 -2.07 -7.88 -20.30
C LYS A 219 -0.54 -7.99 -20.37
N LEU A 220 0.18 -7.21 -19.57
CA LEU A 220 1.64 -7.29 -19.52
C LEU A 220 2.12 -8.63 -18.95
N ILE A 221 1.52 -9.04 -17.82
CA ILE A 221 1.76 -10.34 -17.17
C ILE A 221 1.41 -11.49 -18.11
N LEU A 222 0.22 -11.47 -18.73
CA LEU A 222 -0.21 -12.49 -19.68
C LEU A 222 0.66 -12.57 -20.94
N ARG A 223 1.28 -11.45 -21.36
CA ARG A 223 2.17 -11.43 -22.54
C ARG A 223 3.56 -11.98 -22.23
N SER A 224 4.07 -11.73 -21.02
CA SER A 224 5.33 -12.28 -20.49
C SER A 224 5.29 -13.81 -20.47
N SER A 225 4.20 -14.38 -19.95
CA SER A 225 3.99 -15.83 -19.84
C SER A 225 4.03 -16.61 -21.16
N LYS A 226 3.71 -15.98 -22.31
CA LYS A 226 3.65 -16.68 -23.60
C LYS A 226 4.97 -16.80 -24.36
N GLN A 227 6.07 -16.21 -23.88
CA GLN A 227 7.27 -16.06 -24.71
C GLN A 227 8.30 -17.20 -24.65
N GLU A 228 8.13 -18.25 -23.84
CA GLU A 228 9.04 -19.40 -23.85
C GLU A 228 8.34 -20.68 -24.33
N LYS A 229 8.31 -20.87 -25.64
CA LYS A 229 8.35 -22.22 -26.21
C LYS A 229 9.52 -22.26 -27.19
N PRO A 230 10.71 -22.74 -26.79
CA PRO A 230 11.79 -22.93 -27.73
C PRO A 230 11.31 -23.91 -28.79
N THR A 231 11.26 -23.43 -30.04
CA THR A 231 11.01 -24.29 -31.20
C THR A 231 12.22 -25.20 -31.32
N ASP A 232 12.09 -26.44 -30.85
CA ASP A 232 13.06 -27.50 -31.08
C ASP A 232 13.13 -27.76 -32.59
N ASN A 233 14.09 -27.11 -33.25
CA ASN A 233 14.47 -27.41 -34.61
C ASN A 233 15.32 -28.70 -34.60
N SER A 234 14.69 -29.85 -34.37
CA SER A 234 15.31 -31.14 -34.66
C SER A 234 15.33 -31.34 -36.17
N SER A 235 16.54 -31.35 -36.72
CA SER A 235 16.85 -31.51 -38.12
C SER A 235 16.50 -32.92 -38.63
N THR A 236 15.93 -33.00 -39.82
CA THR A 236 16.07 -34.13 -40.77
C THR A 236 16.23 -33.58 -42.17
#